data_AF-A0A517PVR2-F1
#
_entry.id   AF-A0A517PVR2-F1
#
_cell.length_a   1.000
_cell.length_b   1.000
_cell.length_c   1.000
_cell.angle_alpha   90.00
_cell.angle_beta   90.00
_cell.angle_gamma   90.00
#
_symmetry.space_group_name_H-M   'P 1'
#
loop_
_entity.id
_entity.type
_entity.pdbx_description
1 polymer ?
#
loop_
_entity_poly.entity_id
_entity_poly.type
_entity_poly.pdbx_seq_one_letter_code
_entity_poly.pdbx_strand_id
1 'polypeptide(L)'
;MLVHAPCEPGERIDEDWPLDPKWDYPKSKVATEQVISKNRCAIKSINLRIAGVYDDDCHSIPLANQIARIYKRKLTSRVYPGDPSRGQAFVHLDDVVDAVYRCIDRRE
;
A
#
# COMPACT_ATOMS: atom_id res chain seq x y z
N MET A 1 -2.21 -1.57 -5.39
CA MET A 1 -1.77 -0.37 -4.63
C MET A 1 -2.90 0.63 -4.63
N LEU A 2 -3.11 1.41 -3.55
CA LEU A 2 -4.31 2.25 -3.39
C LEU A 2 -4.53 3.31 -4.48
N VAL A 3 -3.43 3.80 -5.08
CA VAL A 3 -3.46 4.89 -6.07
C VAL A 3 -3.18 4.43 -7.50
N HIS A 4 -2.42 3.36 -7.69
CA HIS A 4 -2.09 2.81 -9.01
C HIS A 4 -3.25 2.00 -9.60
N ALA A 5 -3.37 2.04 -10.92
CA ALA A 5 -4.22 1.14 -11.67
C ALA A 5 -3.84 -0.33 -11.44
N PRO A 6 -4.81 -1.26 -11.50
CA PRO A 6 -4.51 -2.69 -11.42
C PRO A 6 -3.63 -3.12 -12.59
N CYS A 7 -2.78 -4.11 -12.36
CA CYS A 7 -1.97 -4.79 -13.38
C CYS A 7 -2.48 -6.22 -13.60
N GLU A 8 -2.00 -6.86 -14.67
CA GLU A 8 -2.25 -8.28 -14.93
C GLU A 8 -1.29 -9.18 -14.14
N PRO A 9 -1.67 -10.44 -13.86
CA PRO A 9 -0.78 -11.38 -13.18
C PRO A 9 0.52 -11.58 -13.97
N GLY A 10 1.66 -11.41 -13.29
CA GLY A 10 2.99 -11.48 -13.88
C GLY A 10 3.60 -10.12 -14.21
N GLU A 11 2.79 -9.05 -14.25
CA GLU A 11 3.29 -7.68 -14.37
C GLU A 11 3.75 -7.13 -13.02
N ARG A 12 4.63 -6.11 -13.07
CA ARG A 12 5.12 -5.40 -11.89
C ARG A 12 4.77 -3.92 -12.02
N ILE A 13 4.22 -3.38 -10.95
CA ILE A 13 3.93 -1.95 -10.84
C ILE A 13 5.21 -1.26 -10.36
N ASP A 14 5.67 -0.28 -11.12
CA ASP A 14 6.72 0.67 -10.75
C ASP A 14 6.13 2.06 -10.42
N GLU A 15 7.00 3.04 -10.17
CA GLU A 15 6.61 4.40 -9.79
C GLU A 15 5.87 5.17 -10.90
N ASP A 16 6.15 4.83 -12.16
CA ASP A 16 5.59 5.44 -13.37
C ASP A 16 4.29 4.78 -13.84
N TRP A 17 3.94 3.64 -13.26
CA TRP A 17 2.71 2.92 -13.59
C TRP A 17 1.46 3.81 -13.44
N PRO A 18 0.45 3.69 -14.33
CA PRO A 18 -0.72 4.56 -14.32
C PRO A 18 -1.42 4.65 -12.96
N LEU A 19 -1.96 5.83 -12.65
CA LEU A 19 -2.75 6.10 -11.46
C LEU A 19 -4.26 6.01 -11.76
N ASP A 20 -5.01 5.37 -10.87
CA ASP A 20 -6.47 5.19 -10.96
C ASP A 20 -7.11 5.13 -9.56
N PRO A 21 -7.03 6.22 -8.76
CA PRO A 21 -7.55 6.24 -7.40
C PRO A 21 -9.09 6.20 -7.38
N LYS A 22 -9.65 5.12 -6.82
CA LYS A 22 -11.09 4.83 -6.91
C LYS A 22 -12.00 5.62 -5.96
N TRP A 23 -11.53 6.02 -4.78
CA TRP A 23 -12.33 6.71 -3.77
C TRP A 23 -11.58 7.89 -3.12
N ASP A 24 -12.26 8.65 -2.24
CA ASP A 24 -11.77 9.95 -1.78
C ASP A 24 -10.43 9.90 -1.03
N TYR A 25 -10.18 8.87 -0.24
CA TYR A 25 -8.91 8.69 0.45
C TYR A 25 -7.69 8.62 -0.50
N PRO A 26 -7.55 7.67 -1.46
CA PRO A 26 -6.48 7.67 -2.45
C PRO A 26 -6.47 8.91 -3.34
N LYS A 27 -7.64 9.46 -3.71
CA LYS A 27 -7.71 10.72 -4.45
C LYS A 27 -7.05 11.86 -3.68
N SER A 28 -7.28 11.96 -2.37
CA SER A 28 -6.64 12.97 -1.52
C SER A 28 -5.11 12.79 -1.47
N LYS A 29 -4.61 11.55 -1.50
CA LYS A 29 -3.17 11.26 -1.51
C LYS A 29 -2.52 11.70 -2.82
N VAL A 30 -3.11 11.35 -3.97
CA VAL A 30 -2.62 11.80 -5.29
C VAL A 30 -2.65 13.33 -5.40
N ALA A 31 -3.72 13.98 -4.94
CA ALA A 31 -3.80 15.44 -4.90
C ALA A 31 -2.70 16.06 -4.03
N THR A 32 -2.40 15.45 -2.88
CA THR A 32 -1.33 15.91 -1.98
C THR A 32 0.04 15.77 -2.63
N GLU A 33 0.33 14.66 -3.33
CA GLU A 33 1.58 14.47 -4.07
C GLU A 33 1.79 15.61 -5.10
N GLN A 34 0.74 16.01 -5.81
CA GLN A 34 0.78 17.12 -6.77
C GLN A 34 1.01 18.46 -6.07
N VAL A 35 0.37 18.71 -4.93
CA VAL A 35 0.57 19.93 -4.14
C VAL A 35 2.02 20.02 -3.65
N ILE A 36 2.58 18.94 -3.10
CA ILE A 36 3.97 18.91 -2.65
C ILE A 36 4.91 19.17 -3.83
N SER A 37 4.72 18.46 -4.95
CA SER A 37 5.55 18.63 -6.15
C SER A 37 5.56 20.08 -6.67
N LYS A 38 4.39 20.74 -6.69
CA LYS A 38 4.25 22.13 -7.15
C LYS A 38 4.81 23.16 -6.18
N ASN A 39 4.71 22.91 -4.86
CA ASN A 39 4.96 23.93 -3.83
C ASN A 39 6.22 23.70 -3.00
N ARG A 40 6.98 22.61 -3.22
CA ARG A 40 8.15 22.29 -2.39
C ARG A 40 9.29 23.33 -2.45
N CYS A 41 9.30 24.24 -3.42
CA CYS A 41 10.39 25.22 -3.62
C CYS A 41 11.78 24.54 -3.52
N ALA A 42 12.63 24.96 -2.58
CA ALA A 42 13.94 24.37 -2.34
C ALA A 42 13.94 23.17 -1.38
N ILE A 43 12.79 22.79 -0.82
CA ILE A 43 12.67 21.68 0.12
C ILE A 43 12.75 20.36 -0.67
N LYS A 44 13.65 19.48 -0.23
CA LYS A 44 13.74 18.11 -0.75
C LYS A 44 12.53 17.31 -0.27
N SER A 45 11.86 16.62 -1.19
CA SER A 45 10.69 15.80 -0.89
C SER A 45 10.79 14.46 -1.59
N ILE A 46 10.35 13.39 -0.91
CA ILE A 46 10.20 12.05 -1.47
C ILE A 46 8.78 11.55 -1.18
N ASN A 47 8.16 10.91 -2.16
CA ASN A 47 6.83 10.29 -2.02
C ASN A 47 7.00 8.77 -1.97
N LEU A 48 6.66 8.17 -0.83
CA LEU A 48 6.67 6.72 -0.66
C LEU A 48 5.23 6.18 -0.75
N ARG A 49 4.93 5.45 -1.82
CA ARG A 49 3.63 4.78 -2.02
C ARG A 49 3.65 3.39 -1.40
N ILE A 50 3.54 3.35 -0.07
CA ILE A 50 3.70 2.12 0.72
C ILE A 50 2.54 1.15 0.43
N ALA A 51 2.88 -0.14 0.31
CA ALA A 51 1.93 -1.23 0.15
C ALA A 51 1.14 -1.50 1.46
N GLY A 52 0.38 -2.60 1.53
CA GLY A 52 -0.25 -2.98 2.79
C GLY A 52 0.80 -3.24 3.87
N VAL A 53 0.75 -2.53 4.99
CA VAL A 53 1.70 -2.76 6.09
C VAL A 53 1.13 -3.77 7.07
N TYR A 54 1.97 -4.68 7.54
CA TYR A 54 1.65 -5.62 8.61
C TYR A 54 2.82 -5.75 9.59
N ASP A 55 2.51 -6.33 10.74
CA ASP A 55 3.44 -6.73 11.77
C ASP A 55 2.95 -8.04 12.42
N ASP A 56 3.76 -8.56 13.33
CA ASP A 56 3.48 -9.80 14.05
C ASP A 56 2.32 -9.67 15.05
N ASP A 57 2.00 -8.44 15.46
CA ASP A 57 0.97 -8.12 16.46
C ASP A 57 -0.44 -7.93 15.85
N CYS A 58 -0.63 -8.28 14.57
CA CYS A 58 -1.91 -8.22 13.89
C CYS A 58 -2.53 -6.81 13.80
N HIS A 59 -1.72 -5.75 13.71
CA HIS A 59 -2.27 -4.39 13.53
C HIS A 59 -2.87 -4.17 12.12
N SER A 60 -2.61 -5.07 11.17
CA SER A 60 -3.29 -5.10 9.89
C SER A 60 -4.72 -5.65 10.03
N ILE A 61 -5.70 -4.75 10.17
CA ILE A 61 -7.13 -5.09 10.31
C ILE A 61 -7.61 -6.14 9.28
N PRO A 62 -7.26 -6.05 7.97
CA PRO A 62 -7.69 -7.06 7.00
C PRO A 62 -7.15 -8.45 7.31
N LEU A 63 -5.85 -8.56 7.64
CA LEU A 63 -5.20 -9.83 7.96
C LEU A 63 -5.71 -10.40 9.28
N ALA A 64 -5.76 -9.56 10.33
CA ALA A 64 -6.26 -9.95 11.65
C ALA A 64 -7.69 -10.49 11.59
N ASN A 65 -8.57 -9.81 10.86
CA ASN A 65 -9.94 -10.26 10.68
C ASN A 65 -10.02 -11.57 9.91
N GLN A 66 -9.19 -11.76 8.88
CA GLN A 66 -9.18 -12.99 8.10
C GLN A 66 -8.66 -14.18 8.92
N ILE A 67 -7.54 -14.00 9.64
CA ILE A 67 -7.00 -14.99 10.59
C ILE A 67 -8.07 -15.36 11.63
N ALA A 68 -8.72 -14.37 12.24
CA ALA A 68 -9.76 -14.60 13.24
C ALA A 68 -10.98 -15.35 12.67
N ARG A 69 -11.38 -15.08 11.42
CA ARG A 69 -12.48 -15.79 10.75
C ARG A 69 -12.15 -17.26 10.52
N ILE A 70 -10.94 -17.55 10.03
CA ILE A 70 -10.45 -18.91 9.79
C ILE A 70 -10.34 -19.66 11.12
N TYR A 71 -9.68 -19.08 12.12
CA TYR A 71 -9.53 -19.67 13.45
C TYR A 71 -10.88 -20.02 14.08
N LYS A 72 -11.86 -19.11 13.99
CA LYS A 72 -13.23 -19.31 14.52
C LYS A 72 -14.13 -20.15 13.64
N ARG A 73 -13.65 -20.62 12.47
CA ARG A 73 -14.42 -21.41 11.48
C ARG A 73 -15.76 -20.77 11.11
N LYS A 74 -15.81 -19.43 11.03
CA LYS A 74 -17.04 -18.72 10.63
C LYS A 74 -17.41 -19.13 9.21
N LEU A 75 -18.70 -19.15 8.86
CA LEU A 75 -19.14 -19.47 7.50
C LEU A 75 -18.44 -18.61 6.44
N THR A 76 -18.20 -17.34 6.76
CA THR A 76 -17.50 -16.38 5.89
C THR A 76 -16.01 -16.68 5.70
N SER A 77 -15.41 -17.59 6.47
CA SER A 77 -14.02 -18.02 6.24
C SER A 77 -13.88 -18.99 5.06
N ARG A 78 -15.00 -19.51 4.55
CA ARG A 78 -15.03 -20.46 3.43
C ARG A 78 -15.28 -19.79 2.08
N VAL A 79 -15.54 -18.49 2.08
CA VAL A 79 -15.84 -17.71 0.88
C VAL A 79 -14.83 -16.58 0.75
N TYR A 80 -14.32 -16.37 -0.46
CA TYR A 80 -13.41 -15.29 -0.78
C TYR A 80 -14.12 -14.32 -1.74
N PRO A 81 -14.42 -13.08 -1.34
CA PRO A 81 -15.04 -12.10 -2.22
C PRO A 81 -13.96 -11.50 -3.14
N GLY A 82 -13.53 -12.25 -4.15
CA GLY A 82 -12.53 -11.80 -5.11
C GLY A 82 -12.04 -12.91 -6.04
N ASP A 83 -11.26 -12.50 -7.04
CA ASP A 83 -10.56 -13.41 -7.94
C ASP A 83 -9.27 -13.93 -7.24
N PRO A 84 -9.11 -15.25 -7.00
CA PRO A 84 -7.93 -15.81 -6.35
C PRO A 84 -6.63 -15.63 -7.14
N SER A 85 -6.71 -15.33 -8.44
CA SER A 85 -5.54 -15.02 -9.27
C SER A 85 -5.01 -13.59 -9.04
N ARG A 86 -5.77 -12.76 -8.30
CA ARG A 86 -5.41 -11.37 -7.97
C ARG A 86 -4.96 -11.29 -6.52
N GLY A 87 -4.00 -10.41 -6.27
CA GLY A 87 -3.44 -10.20 -4.93
C GLY A 87 -3.13 -8.74 -4.64
N GLN A 88 -2.76 -8.48 -3.39
CA GLN A 88 -2.24 -7.20 -2.95
C GLN A 88 -0.88 -7.43 -2.29
N ALA A 89 0.08 -6.57 -2.61
CA ALA A 89 1.39 -6.60 -1.96
C ALA A 89 1.27 -6.16 -0.50
N PHE A 90 2.03 -6.85 0.37
CA PHE A 90 2.23 -6.48 1.76
C PHE A 90 3.72 -6.34 2.04
N VAL A 91 4.06 -5.48 3.00
CA VAL A 91 5.43 -5.22 3.47
C VAL A 91 5.43 -5.19 4.99
N HIS A 92 6.47 -5.75 5.62
CA HIS A 92 6.59 -5.76 7.07
C HIS A 92 6.89 -4.34 7.59
N LEU A 93 6.41 -4.00 8.79
CA LEU A 93 6.62 -2.69 9.39
C LEU A 93 8.11 -2.33 9.49
N ASP A 94 8.96 -3.27 9.90
CA ASP A 94 10.41 -3.03 10.02
C ASP A 94 11.05 -2.66 8.68
N ASP A 95 10.63 -3.30 7.58
CA ASP A 95 11.14 -2.99 6.24
C ASP A 95 10.68 -1.60 5.79
N VAL A 96 9.48 -1.17 6.17
CA VAL A 96 9.00 0.19 5.91
C VAL A 96 9.84 1.21 6.67
N VAL A 97 10.15 0.94 7.94
CA VAL A 97 10.98 1.82 8.77
C VAL A 97 12.40 1.91 8.21
N ASP A 98 13.01 0.79 7.83
CA ASP A 98 14.33 0.76 7.18
C ASP A 98 14.33 1.52 5.86
N ALA A 99 13.29 1.36 5.03
CA ALA A 99 13.15 2.11 3.78
C ALA A 99 13.08 3.62 4.03
N VAL A 100 12.30 4.07 5.00
CA VAL A 100 12.22 5.49 5.38
C VAL A 100 13.59 6.00 5.86
N TYR A 101 14.27 5.24 6.72
CA TYR A 101 15.61 5.60 7.22
C TYR A 101 16.61 5.78 6.07
N ARG A 102 16.65 4.82 5.14
CA ARG A 102 17.54 4.85 3.97
C ARG A 102 17.23 6.01 3.01
N CYS A 103 15.96 6.37 2.84
CA CYS A 103 15.60 7.54 2.03
C CYS A 103 16.10 8.84 2.66
N ILE A 104 16.07 8.93 3.98
CA ILE A 104 16.58 10.10 4.72
C ILE A 104 18.11 10.13 4.69
N ASP A 105 18.77 8.99 4.79
CA ASP A 105 20.24 8.89 4.79
C ASP A 105 20.83 9.28 3.43
N ARG A 106 20.17 8.87 2.33
CA ARG A 106 20.60 9.15 0.94
C ARG A 106 20.12 10.49 0.39
N ARG A 107 19.72 11.43 1.24
CA ARG A 107 19.09 12.71 0.85
C ARG A 107 20.05 13.74 0.22
N GLU A 108 21.20 13.32 -0.32
CA GLU A 108 22.24 14.21 -0.89
C GLU A 108 21.72 15.18 -1.96
#